data_AF-A0A2V7Y176-F1
#
_entry.id   AF-A0A2V7Y176-F1
#
_cell.length_a   1.000
_cell.length_b   1.000
_cell.length_c   1.000
_cell.angle_alpha   90.00
_cell.angle_beta   90.00
_cell.angle_gamma   90.00
#
_symmetry.space_group_name_H-M   'P 1'
#
loop_
_entity.id
_entity.type
_entity.pdbx_description
1 polymer ?
#
loop_
_entity_poly.entity_id
_entity_poly.type
_entity_poly.pdbx_seq_one_letter_code
_entity_poly.pdbx_strand_id
1 'polypeptide(L)' 'MSPELLLHKFGYIAVFIGTFLEGETILVMAGFFAQRGYLQLAGVIAVAAAGAYVGHVFWFWLGRTKGVQLLDRFPK' A
#
# COMPACT_ATOMS: atom_id res chain seq x y z
N MET A 1 -13.31 20.66 -8.49
CA MET A 1 -13.60 19.44 -7.70
C MET A 1 -13.04 19.67 -6.31
N SER A 2 -13.84 19.58 -5.25
CA SER A 2 -13.36 19.81 -3.88
C SER A 2 -12.39 18.69 -3.45
N PRO A 3 -11.31 18.99 -2.72
CA PRO A 3 -10.33 18.00 -2.27
C PRO A 3 -10.95 16.90 -1.38
N GLU A 4 -12.02 17.24 -0.66
CA GLU A 4 -12.83 16.33 0.14
C GLU A 4 -13.44 15.20 -0.69
N LEU A 5 -13.94 15.54 -1.88
CA LEU A 5 -14.57 14.59 -2.81
C LEU A 5 -13.55 13.61 -3.38
N LEU A 6 -12.32 14.06 -3.61
CA LEU A 6 -11.22 13.22 -4.07
C LEU A 6 -10.82 12.20 -3.00
N LEU A 7 -10.75 12.62 -1.72
CA LEU A 7 -10.46 11.74 -0.60
C LEU A 7 -11.56 10.70 -0.39
N HIS A 8 -12.82 11.09 -0.50
CA HIS A 8 -13.93 10.15 -0.41
C HIS A 8 -13.93 9.11 -1.53
N LYS A 9 -13.56 9.51 -2.75
CA LYS A 9 -13.62 8.64 -3.93
C LYS A 9 -12.37 7.77 -4.11
N PHE A 10 -11.19 8.30 -3.79
CA PHE A 10 -9.90 7.67 -4.06
C PHE A 10 -9.08 7.37 -2.80
N GLY A 11 -9.48 7.81 -1.61
CA GLY A 11 -8.68 7.66 -0.39
C GLY A 11 -8.38 6.20 -0.06
N TYR A 12 -9.37 5.29 -0.17
CA TYR A 12 -9.13 3.87 0.03
C TYR A 12 -8.22 3.24 -1.04
N ILE A 13 -8.38 3.63 -2.31
CA ILE A 13 -7.50 3.16 -3.39
C ILE A 13 -6.06 3.66 -3.15
N ALA A 14 -5.89 4.91 -2.71
CA ALA A 14 -4.61 5.48 -2.36
C ALA A 14 -3.98 4.77 -1.16
N VAL A 15 -4.76 4.39 -0.15
CA VAL A 15 -4.29 3.56 0.98
C VAL A 15 -3.82 2.20 0.48
N PHE A 16 -4.59 1.53 -0.38
CA PHE A 16 -4.22 0.21 -0.91
C PHE A 16 -2.91 0.26 -1.70
N ILE A 17 -2.84 1.13 -2.70
CA ILE A 17 -1.66 1.25 -3.57
C ILE A 17 -0.47 1.78 -2.77
N GLY A 18 -0.71 2.74 -1.88
CA GLY A 18 0.32 3.31 -1.04
C GLY A 18 0.91 2.26 -0.10
N THR A 19 0.09 1.52 0.65
CA THR A 19 0.58 0.47 1.57
C THR A 19 1.21 -0.74 0.87
N PHE A 20 0.85 -0.98 -0.40
CA PHE A 20 1.53 -1.95 -1.25
C PHE A 20 3.00 -1.57 -1.55
N LEU A 21 3.30 -0.26 -1.65
CA LEU A 21 4.65 0.27 -1.90
C LEU A 21 5.39 0.60 -0.61
N GLU A 22 4.73 1.29 0.32
CA GLU A 22 5.28 1.80 1.56
C GLU A 22 4.23 1.70 2.68
N GLY A 23 4.44 0.78 3.62
CA GLY A 23 3.46 0.47 4.67
C GLY A 23 3.36 1.53 5.76
N GLU A 24 4.48 2.07 6.23
CA GLU A 24 4.52 2.88 7.46
C GLU A 24 3.98 4.30 7.24
N THR A 25 4.59 5.07 6.33
CA THR A 25 4.22 6.47 6.06
C THR A 25 2.78 6.60 5.58
N ILE A 26 2.34 5.73 4.67
CA ILE A 26 0.98 5.75 4.13
C ILE A 26 -0.04 5.39 5.21
N LEU A 27 0.26 4.41 6.07
CA LEU A 27 -0.64 4.03 7.15
C LEU A 27 -0.80 5.15 8.18
N VAL A 28 0.29 5.86 8.52
CA VAL A 28 0.24 7.03 9.41
C VAL A 28 -0.62 8.15 8.80
N MET A 29 -0.40 8.47 7.52
CA MET A 29 -1.22 9.48 6.83
C MET A 29 -2.69 9.06 6.73
N ALA A 30 -2.96 7.80 6.41
CA ALA A 30 -4.32 7.26 6.34
C ALA A 30 -5.02 7.31 7.69
N GLY A 31 -4.32 7.01 8.79
CA GLY A 31 -4.82 7.15 10.15
C GLY A 31 -5.17 8.59 10.49
N PHE A 32 -4.33 9.55 10.08
CA PHE A 32 -4.62 10.97 10.25
C PHE A 32 -5.88 11.42 9.48
N PHE A 33 -6.05 10.96 8.24
CA PHE A 33 -7.26 11.24 7.47
C PHE A 33 -8.51 10.56 8.05
N ALA A 34 -8.35 9.36 8.63
CA ALA A 34 -9.44 8.67 9.31
C ALA A 34 -9.87 9.40 10.59
N GLN A 35 -8.92 9.92 11.37
CA GLN A 35 -9.20 10.72 12.56
C GLN A 35 -9.99 12.00 12.21
N ARG A 36 -9.71 12.60 11.05
CA ARG A 36 -10.42 13.80 10.56
C ARG A 36 -11.79 13.50 9.93
N GLY A 37 -12.22 12.24 9.91
CA GLY A 37 -13.52 11.83 9.37
C GLY A 37 -13.59 11.69 7.85
N TYR A 38 -12.46 11.84 7.13
CA TYR A 38 -12.43 11.64 5.67
C TYR A 38 -12.48 10.16 5.27
N LEU A 39 -12.03 9.28 6.17
CA LEU A 39 -12.03 7.83 5.97
C LEU A 39 -12.52 7.14 7.24
N GLN A 40 -13.21 6.01 7.08
CA GLN A 40 -13.52 5.14 8.21
C GLN A 40 -12.28 4.32 8.59
N LEU A 41 -11.90 4.36 9.88
CA LEU A 41 -10.74 3.66 10.42
C LEU A 41 -10.76 2.16 10.11
N ALA A 42 -11.92 1.50 10.30
CA ALA A 42 -12.07 0.08 9.99
C ALA A 42 -11.78 -0.23 8.50
N GLY A 43 -12.24 0.64 7.59
CA GLY A 43 -11.94 0.52 6.17
C GLY A 43 -10.46 0.74 5.87
N VAL A 44 -9.82 1.71 6.52
CA VAL A 44 -8.37 1.94 6.37
C VAL A 44 -7.59 0.73 6.82
N ILE A 45 -7.92 0.15 7.98
CA ILE A 45 -7.27 -1.06 8.50
C ILE A 45 -7.42 -2.23 7.52
N ALA A 46 -8.65 -2.50 7.05
CA ALA A 46 -8.90 -3.61 6.13
C ALA A 46 -8.14 -3.45 4.80
N VAL A 47 -8.18 -2.24 4.22
CA VAL A 47 -7.56 -1.97 2.93
C VAL A 47 -6.03 -1.91 3.02
N ALA A 48 -5.48 -1.32 4.08
CA ALA A 48 -4.06 -1.30 4.33
C ALA A 48 -3.49 -2.70 4.58
N ALA A 49 -4.19 -3.52 5.38
CA ALA A 49 -3.78 -4.90 5.62
C ALA A 49 -3.78 -5.73 4.33
N ALA A 50 -4.81 -5.56 3.48
CA ALA A 50 -4.86 -6.22 2.18
C ALA A 50 -3.73 -5.73 1.25
N GLY A 51 -3.48 -4.43 1.19
CA GLY A 51 -2.40 -3.83 0.38
C GLY A 51 -1.02 -4.35 0.78
N ALA A 52 -0.73 -4.36 2.08
CA ALA A 52 0.52 -4.88 2.62
C ALA A 52 0.68 -6.38 2.35
N TYR A 53 -0.36 -7.19 2.57
CA TYR A 53 -0.31 -8.63 2.31
C TYR A 53 -0.01 -8.92 0.84
N VAL A 54 -0.73 -8.27 -0.08
CA VAL A 54 -0.52 -8.42 -1.53
C VAL A 54 0.88 -7.93 -1.91
N GLY A 55 1.36 -6.84 -1.32
CA GLY A 55 2.73 -6.34 -1.49
C GLY A 55 3.77 -7.38 -1.12
N HIS A 56 3.67 -7.97 0.08
CA HIS A 56 4.60 -9.00 0.52
C HIS A 56 4.61 -10.22 -0.40
N VAL A 57 3.43 -10.71 -0.81
CA VAL A 57 3.33 -11.85 -1.73
C VAL A 57 3.94 -11.51 -3.09
N PHE A 58 3.63 -10.33 -3.64
CA PHE A 58 4.13 -9.88 -4.94
C PHE A 58 5.66 -9.72 -4.93
N TRP A 59 6.20 -8.98 -3.96
CA TRP A 59 7.64 -8.73 -3.86
C TRP A 59 8.42 -10.00 -3.55
N PHE A 60 7.88 -10.91 -2.74
CA PHE A 60 8.47 -12.23 -2.50
C PHE A 60 8.53 -13.06 -3.79
N TRP A 61 7.43 -13.13 -4.54
CA TRP A 61 7.39 -13.88 -5.80
C TRP A 61 8.30 -13.28 -6.87
N LEU A 62 8.35 -11.95 -6.96
CA LEU A 62 9.24 -11.24 -7.87
C LEU A 62 10.70 -11.54 -7.52
N GLY A 63 11.07 -11.43 -6.24
CA GLY A 63 12.41 -11.80 -5.76
C GLY A 63 12.73 -13.27 -5.98
N ARG A 64 11.77 -14.19 -5.78
CA ARG A 64 11.98 -15.63 -5.97
C ARG A 64 12.22 -16.01 -7.44
N THR A 65 11.42 -15.46 -8.35
CA THR A 65 11.47 -15.84 -9.77
C THR A 65 12.54 -15.09 -10.55
N LYS A 66 12.74 -13.81 -10.24
CA LYS A 66 13.70 -12.94 -10.94
C LYS A 66 15.01 -12.79 -10.19
N GLY A 67 15.05 -13.00 -8.87
CA GLY A 67 16.27 -12.87 -8.08
C GLY A 67 17.33 -13.90 -8.45
N VAL A 68 16.96 -15.16 -8.74
CA VAL A 68 17.92 -16.17 -9.24
C VAL A 68 18.50 -15.73 -10.59
N GLN A 69 17.65 -15.28 -11.52
CA GLN A 69 18.09 -14.75 -12.83
C GLN A 69 18.96 -13.48 -12.71
N LEU A 70 18.73 -12.67 -11.68
CA LEU A 70 19.48 -11.44 -11.42
C LEU A 70 20.85 -11.75 -10.77
N LEU A 71 20.89 -12.73 -9.88
CA LEU A 71 22.11 -13.23 -9.25
C LEU A 71 23.02 -13.90 -10.28
N ASP A 72 22.45 -14.67 -11.22
CA ASP A 72 23.20 -15.27 -12.33
C ASP A 72 23.79 -14.22 -13.30
N ARG A 73 23.24 -12.99 -13.34
CA ARG A 73 23.79 -11.87 -14.14
C ARG A 73 24.94 -11.13 -13.48
N PHE A 74 25.11 -11.26 -12.17
CA PHE A 74 26.25 -10.72 -11.43
C PHE A 74 26.97 -11.85 -10.69
N PRO A 75 27.62 -12.78 -11.42
CA PRO A 75 28.50 -13.76 -10.80
C PRO A 75 29.62 -13.02 -10.08
N LYS A 76 29.91 -13.44 -8.84
CA LYS A 76 31.11 -13.01 -8.11
C LYS A 76 32.38 -13.41 -8.86
#